data_AF-A0A841SLL8-F1
#
_entry.id   AF-A0A841SLL8-F1
#
_cell.length_a   1.000
_cell.length_b   1.000
_cell.length_c   1.000
_cell.angle_alpha   90.00
_cell.angle_beta   90.00
_cell.angle_gamma   90.00
#
_symmetry.space_group_name_H-M   'P 1'
#
loop_
_entity.id
_entity.type
_entity.pdbx_description
1 polymer ?
#
loop_
_entity_poly.entity_id
_entity_poly.type
_entity_poly.pdbx_seq_one_letter_code
_entity_poly.pdbx_strand_id
1 'polypeptide(L)'
;MPRRWGRPLARWKWPQPVRSRGFRAAPRRWNPGGYASVSRSKGWRSRRRKSSGSYAAASQSTGWVTRPRKRMKRRTFWLLMLLVFVLATIQSFALLDKHLRGPLMFLAKVKIMQSATEAVNQAMLDNLAQDADSSKMIQWKTNEAGKITGFLIDYKEQMRITSETIRIVEAALKKHEELDERIPIGHALNSPLLSSLGPSVSVKFHPVSAVQAEVRTRQTSAGINMLQVEIYVHVKTQIAVVIPFDQEPSTLETDIPLSYMMVVGDVPMYYYDGKGNPVGSGAAQAPALTLPGAANQTTAEPES
;
A
#
# COMPACT_ATOMS: atom_id res chain seq x y z
N MET A 1 -20.51 -43.20 -38.83
CA MET A 1 -19.69 -44.37 -38.45
C MET A 1 -18.84 -44.01 -37.22
N PRO A 2 -19.01 -44.64 -36.04
CA PRO A 2 -18.09 -44.44 -34.93
C PRO A 2 -17.10 -45.61 -34.86
N ARG A 3 -15.79 -45.31 -34.86
CA ARG A 3 -14.74 -46.30 -34.55
C ARG A 3 -14.24 -46.07 -33.13
N ARG A 4 -14.27 -47.16 -32.38
CA ARG A 4 -13.92 -47.35 -30.98
C ARG A 4 -12.44 -47.77 -30.87
N TRP A 5 -11.91 -47.69 -29.63
CA TRP A 5 -10.65 -48.23 -29.09
C TRP A 5 -9.41 -47.32 -29.28
N GLY A 6 -8.61 -46.97 -28.27
CA GLY A 6 -8.50 -47.41 -26.87
C GLY A 6 -7.02 -47.53 -26.50
N ARG A 7 -6.59 -46.91 -25.38
CA ARG A 7 -5.43 -47.28 -24.52
C ARG A 7 -5.12 -46.18 -23.48
N PRO A 8 -5.27 -46.43 -22.17
CA PRO A 8 -4.63 -45.61 -21.14
C PRO A 8 -3.26 -46.21 -20.75
N LEU A 9 -2.22 -45.38 -20.71
CA LEU A 9 -0.87 -45.76 -20.30
C LEU A 9 -0.70 -45.71 -18.78
N ALA A 10 -0.37 -46.90 -18.25
CA ALA A 10 0.47 -47.25 -17.10
C ALA A 10 0.50 -46.32 -15.87
N ARG A 11 -0.19 -46.79 -14.81
CA ARG A 11 -0.09 -46.30 -13.43
C ARG A 11 1.09 -46.99 -12.73
N TRP A 12 2.12 -46.23 -12.38
CA TRP A 12 3.32 -46.67 -11.66
C TRP A 12 2.95 -47.11 -10.23
N LYS A 13 3.20 -48.38 -9.87
CA LYS A 13 2.98 -48.95 -8.53
C LYS A 13 4.29 -49.09 -7.77
N TRP A 14 4.37 -48.54 -6.56
CA TRP A 14 5.43 -48.82 -5.59
C TRP A 14 5.21 -50.21 -4.95
N PRO A 15 6.27 -50.99 -4.68
CA PRO A 15 6.16 -52.25 -3.94
C PRO A 15 6.03 -52.01 -2.43
N GLN A 16 5.17 -52.79 -1.78
CA GLN A 16 4.97 -52.78 -0.32
C GLN A 16 6.09 -53.58 0.40
N PRO A 17 6.50 -53.18 1.61
CA PRO A 17 7.40 -53.98 2.43
C PRO A 17 6.69 -55.18 3.07
N VAL A 18 7.36 -56.32 2.96
CA VAL A 18 7.00 -57.64 3.45
C VAL A 18 6.88 -57.67 4.98
N ARG A 19 5.71 -58.08 5.48
CA ARG A 19 5.52 -58.53 6.87
C ARG A 19 5.99 -59.98 7.00
N SER A 20 7.04 -60.23 7.79
CA SER A 20 7.39 -61.57 8.26
C SER A 20 6.82 -61.83 9.66
N ARG A 21 6.05 -62.93 9.73
CA ARG A 21 5.63 -63.73 10.91
C ARG A 21 6.75 -63.81 11.97
N GLY A 22 6.53 -63.90 13.28
CA GLY A 22 5.40 -64.43 14.06
C GLY A 22 5.92 -65.50 15.03
N PHE A 23 5.58 -65.34 16.32
CA PHE A 23 5.54 -66.34 17.41
C PHE A 23 6.84 -66.95 17.95
N ARG A 24 7.08 -66.75 19.26
CA ARG A 24 6.82 -67.77 20.31
C ARG A 24 7.07 -67.20 21.71
N ALA A 25 6.04 -67.30 22.55
CA ALA A 25 6.15 -67.25 24.00
C ALA A 25 6.63 -68.61 24.53
N ALA A 26 7.48 -68.60 25.56
CA ALA A 26 7.75 -69.75 26.42
C ALA A 26 8.35 -69.26 27.77
N PRO A 27 8.21 -70.03 28.86
CA PRO A 27 7.80 -69.45 30.15
C PRO A 27 8.89 -69.42 31.24
N ARG A 28 8.54 -68.72 32.33
CA ARG A 28 9.15 -68.79 33.66
C ARG A 28 9.46 -70.24 34.06
N ARG A 29 10.72 -70.51 34.43
CA ARG A 29 11.11 -71.66 35.24
C ARG A 29 11.49 -71.19 36.64
N TRP A 30 10.71 -71.68 37.60
CA TRP A 30 10.99 -71.72 39.02
C TRP A 30 11.93 -72.90 39.29
N ASN A 31 12.96 -72.72 40.11
CA ASN A 31 13.70 -73.83 40.71
C ASN A 31 13.91 -73.54 42.20
N PRO A 32 13.49 -74.45 43.11
CA PRO A 32 13.60 -74.27 44.56
C PRO A 32 14.83 -74.98 45.14
N GLY A 33 15.33 -74.44 46.26
CA GLY A 33 15.99 -75.20 47.34
C GLY A 33 17.44 -75.62 47.14
N GLY A 34 18.29 -75.38 48.15
CA GLY A 34 19.57 -76.07 48.24
C GLY A 34 20.71 -75.47 49.06
N TYR A 35 20.48 -75.26 50.36
CA TYR A 35 21.45 -75.36 51.48
C TYR A 35 22.78 -74.54 51.55
N ALA A 36 22.82 -73.75 52.63
CA ALA A 36 23.87 -73.68 53.67
C ALA A 36 25.25 -73.03 53.40
N SER A 37 25.50 -71.91 54.08
CA SER A 37 26.43 -71.78 55.24
C SER A 37 26.78 -70.29 55.46
N VAL A 38 26.27 -69.66 56.52
CA VAL A 38 26.94 -69.41 57.82
C VAL A 38 28.07 -68.36 57.77
N SER A 39 27.77 -67.21 58.41
CA SER A 39 28.65 -66.40 59.28
C SER A 39 29.88 -65.67 58.70
N ARG A 40 29.89 -64.34 58.79
CA ARG A 40 30.74 -63.64 59.79
C ARG A 40 30.42 -62.14 59.88
N SER A 41 30.76 -61.63 61.05
CA SER A 41 30.25 -60.44 61.72
C SER A 41 31.27 -59.30 61.75
N LYS A 42 30.77 -58.13 62.20
CA LYS A 42 31.46 -57.06 62.94
C LYS A 42 32.60 -56.30 62.25
N GLY A 43 32.45 -54.97 62.22
CA GLY A 43 33.59 -54.07 62.06
C GLY A 43 33.28 -52.58 62.04
N TRP A 44 32.58 -52.05 63.05
CA TRP A 44 32.69 -50.61 63.36
C TRP A 44 34.13 -50.32 63.81
N ARG A 45 34.84 -49.41 63.13
CA ARG A 45 36.07 -48.81 63.63
C ARG A 45 35.95 -47.29 63.58
N SER A 46 35.67 -46.71 64.74
CA SER A 46 36.06 -45.36 65.08
C SER A 46 37.58 -45.34 65.32
N ARG A 47 38.28 -44.31 64.83
CA ARG A 47 39.60 -43.94 65.34
C ARG A 47 39.65 -42.44 65.65
N ARG A 48 40.07 -42.22 66.88
CA ARG A 48 40.06 -40.99 67.67
C ARG A 48 41.22 -40.07 67.29
N ARG A 49 40.97 -38.77 67.45
CA ARG A 49 41.91 -37.62 67.50
C ARG A 49 43.15 -37.83 68.38
N LYS A 50 44.21 -37.09 68.05
CA LYS A 50 45.11 -36.29 68.94
C LYS A 50 45.81 -35.23 68.05
N SER A 51 45.52 -33.92 68.17
CA SER A 51 46.28 -32.86 68.88
C SER A 51 47.82 -32.99 68.74
N SER A 52 48.61 -31.97 68.44
CA SER A 52 48.62 -30.58 68.91
C SER A 52 49.67 -29.76 68.13
N GLY A 53 49.47 -28.45 67.98
CA GLY A 53 50.51 -27.50 67.53
C GLY A 53 49.95 -26.25 66.87
N SER A 54 49.89 -25.16 67.63
CA SER A 54 49.82 -23.74 67.20
C SER A 54 50.95 -23.44 66.19
N TYR A 55 50.89 -22.49 65.24
CA TYR A 55 50.50 -21.07 65.26
C TYR A 55 50.14 -20.61 63.83
N ALA A 56 49.76 -19.34 63.71
CA ALA A 56 49.58 -18.55 62.48
C ALA A 56 48.19 -18.64 61.83
N ALA A 57 47.37 -17.68 62.25
CA ALA A 57 46.24 -17.18 61.49
C ALA A 57 46.71 -16.75 60.09
N ALA A 58 46.33 -17.52 59.08
CA ALA A 58 46.17 -17.04 57.73
C ALA A 58 44.67 -17.11 57.45
N SER A 59 44.03 -15.94 57.33
CA SER A 59 42.71 -15.81 56.74
C SER A 59 42.78 -16.36 55.32
N GLN A 60 42.47 -17.65 55.17
CA GLN A 60 42.23 -18.23 53.86
C GLN A 60 41.01 -17.50 53.31
N SER A 61 41.26 -16.61 52.35
CA SER A 61 40.24 -16.03 51.50
C SER A 61 39.33 -17.17 51.05
N THR A 62 38.04 -17.04 51.35
CA THR A 62 36.97 -17.91 50.88
C THR A 62 37.00 -17.85 49.35
N GLY A 63 37.83 -18.72 48.75
CA GLY A 63 37.93 -18.81 47.31
C GLY A 63 36.55 -19.16 46.78
N TRP A 64 36.07 -18.39 45.80
CA TRP A 64 34.83 -18.67 45.11
C TRP A 64 34.88 -20.10 44.59
N VAL A 65 34.17 -21.01 45.26
CA VAL A 65 34.04 -22.40 44.81
C VAL A 65 33.24 -22.34 43.52
N THR A 66 33.96 -22.32 42.39
CA THR A 66 33.34 -22.42 41.08
C THR A 66 32.72 -23.81 41.00
N ARG A 67 31.41 -23.89 41.21
CA ARG A 67 30.66 -25.13 41.02
C ARG A 67 30.99 -25.63 39.61
N PRO A 68 31.47 -26.87 39.44
CA PRO A 68 31.83 -27.36 38.11
C PRO A 68 30.59 -27.28 37.23
N ARG A 69 30.63 -26.46 36.18
CA ARG A 69 29.54 -26.34 35.21
C ARG A 69 29.28 -27.74 34.68
N LYS A 70 28.13 -28.31 35.05
CA LYS A 70 27.70 -29.62 34.60
C LYS A 70 27.61 -29.57 33.08
N ARG A 71 28.60 -30.13 32.38
CA ARG A 71 28.62 -30.20 30.90
C ARG A 71 27.30 -30.83 30.47
N MET A 72 26.48 -30.07 29.76
CA MET A 72 25.21 -30.56 29.22
C MET A 72 25.50 -31.80 28.36
N LYS A 73 24.66 -32.83 28.48
CA LYS A 73 24.76 -34.00 27.61
C LYS A 73 24.63 -33.53 26.17
N ARG A 74 25.40 -34.07 25.22
CA ARG A 74 25.36 -33.65 23.81
C ARG A 74 23.93 -33.60 23.25
N ARG A 75 23.07 -34.53 23.67
CA ARG A 75 21.64 -34.55 23.32
C ARG A 75 20.85 -33.33 23.85
N THR A 76 21.06 -32.93 25.10
CA THR A 76 20.41 -31.73 25.67
C THR A 76 20.92 -30.44 25.05
N PHE A 77 22.19 -30.41 24.62
CA PHE A 77 22.75 -29.28 23.88
C PHE A 77 22.12 -29.13 22.49
N TRP A 78 22.04 -30.21 21.71
CA TRP A 78 21.38 -30.20 20.40
C TRP A 78 19.88 -29.86 20.49
N LEU A 79 19.17 -30.37 21.50
CA LEU A 79 17.76 -30.02 21.74
C LEU A 79 17.57 -28.55 22.11
N LEU A 80 18.45 -27.99 22.95
CA LEU A 80 18.41 -26.57 23.28
C LEU A 80 18.69 -25.70 22.03
N MET A 81 19.65 -26.09 21.21
CA MET A 81 20.03 -25.34 20.00
C MET A 81 18.90 -25.38 18.96
N LEU A 82 18.23 -26.54 18.80
CA LEU A 82 17.01 -26.66 18.00
C LEU A 82 15.88 -25.77 18.54
N LEU A 83 15.66 -25.76 19.86
CA LEU A 83 14.64 -24.93 20.48
C LEU A 83 14.89 -23.44 20.22
N VAL A 84 16.13 -22.98 20.40
CA VAL A 84 16.53 -21.60 20.12
C VAL A 84 16.38 -21.26 18.64
N PHE A 85 16.74 -22.18 17.74
CA PHE A 85 16.56 -22.00 16.30
C PHE A 85 15.07 -21.84 15.93
N VAL A 86 14.19 -22.70 16.46
CA VAL A 86 12.75 -22.61 16.24
C VAL A 86 12.21 -21.28 16.77
N LEU A 87 12.59 -20.87 17.99
CA LEU A 87 12.19 -19.57 18.54
C LEU A 87 12.69 -18.40 17.68
N ALA A 88 13.93 -18.45 17.21
CA ALA A 88 14.50 -17.42 16.33
C ALA A 88 13.76 -17.34 14.99
N THR A 89 13.37 -18.48 14.39
CA THR A 89 12.58 -18.49 13.14
C THR A 89 11.19 -17.90 13.33
N ILE A 90 10.50 -18.22 14.43
CA ILE A 90 9.18 -17.67 14.75
C ILE A 90 9.30 -16.15 14.97
N GLN A 91 10.31 -15.71 15.73
CA GLN A 91 10.54 -14.29 16.01
C GLN A 91 10.89 -13.51 14.73
N SER A 92 11.70 -14.09 13.84
CA SER A 92 12.05 -13.48 12.56
C SER A 92 10.82 -13.30 11.66
N PHE A 93 9.95 -14.31 11.58
CA PHE A 93 8.72 -14.22 10.80
C PHE A 93 7.76 -13.16 11.37
N ALA A 94 7.59 -13.12 12.69
CA ALA A 94 6.74 -12.12 13.34
C ALA A 94 7.28 -10.68 13.19
N LEU A 95 8.60 -10.51 13.16
CA LEU A 95 9.23 -9.22 12.90
C LEU A 95 8.99 -8.77 11.45
N LEU A 96 9.14 -9.70 10.50
CA LEU A 96 8.96 -9.43 9.07
C LEU A 96 7.53 -9.01 8.77
N ASP A 97 6.53 -9.74 9.26
CA ASP A 97 5.12 -9.40 9.07
C ASP A 97 4.80 -7.98 9.58
N LYS A 98 5.24 -7.64 10.80
CA LYS A 98 5.04 -6.31 11.38
C LYS A 98 5.73 -5.19 10.61
N HIS A 99 6.92 -5.43 10.05
CA HIS A 99 7.69 -4.39 9.33
C HIS A 99 7.32 -4.27 7.86
N LEU A 100 6.80 -5.33 7.23
CA LEU A 100 6.40 -5.33 5.83
C LEU A 100 4.99 -4.78 5.61
N ARG A 101 4.08 -5.00 6.56
CA ARG A 101 2.66 -4.67 6.41
C ARG A 101 2.43 -3.22 5.98
N GLY A 102 3.00 -2.26 6.71
CA GLY A 102 2.83 -0.83 6.43
C GLY A 102 3.39 -0.39 5.07
N PRO A 103 4.69 -0.60 4.78
CA PRO A 103 5.29 -0.20 3.52
C PRO A 103 4.66 -0.89 2.30
N LEU A 104 4.29 -2.17 2.43
CA LEU A 104 3.63 -2.91 1.36
C LEU A 104 2.22 -2.37 1.10
N MET A 105 1.45 -2.08 2.15
CA MET A 105 0.13 -1.48 2.03
C MET A 105 0.18 -0.11 1.37
N PHE A 106 1.14 0.74 1.75
CA PHE A 106 1.34 2.05 1.11
C PHE A 106 1.62 1.90 -0.38
N LEU A 107 2.57 1.04 -0.75
CA LEU A 107 2.92 0.82 -2.14
C LEU A 107 1.77 0.17 -2.94
N ALA A 108 1.06 -0.77 -2.33
CA ALA A 108 -0.15 -1.37 -2.87
C ALA A 108 -1.22 -0.32 -3.18
N LYS A 109 -1.50 0.60 -2.24
CA LYS A 109 -2.44 1.70 -2.47
C LYS A 109 -2.04 2.56 -3.66
N VAL A 110 -0.78 3.00 -3.71
CA VAL A 110 -0.31 3.83 -4.83
C VAL A 110 -0.48 3.11 -6.16
N LYS A 111 -0.05 1.85 -6.24
CA LYS A 111 -0.06 1.08 -7.48
C LYS A 111 -1.47 0.78 -7.96
N ILE A 112 -2.35 0.37 -7.05
CA ILE A 112 -3.76 0.14 -7.34
C ILE A 112 -4.47 1.45 -7.69
N MET A 113 -4.25 2.55 -6.97
CA MET A 113 -4.87 3.84 -7.31
C MET A 113 -4.48 4.27 -8.72
N GLN A 114 -3.21 4.10 -9.08
CA GLN A 114 -2.75 4.38 -10.43
C GLN A 114 -3.48 3.51 -11.46
N SER A 115 -3.53 2.19 -11.23
CA SER A 115 -4.18 1.23 -12.12
C SER A 115 -5.68 1.48 -12.29
N ALA A 116 -6.39 1.75 -11.18
CA ALA A 116 -7.83 2.07 -11.19
C ALA A 116 -8.11 3.41 -11.87
N THR A 117 -7.30 4.44 -11.62
CA THR A 117 -7.44 5.75 -12.28
C THR A 117 -7.24 5.61 -13.79
N GLU A 118 -6.21 4.87 -14.21
CA GLU A 118 -5.93 4.60 -15.61
C GLU A 118 -7.08 3.82 -16.28
N ALA A 119 -7.62 2.81 -15.61
CA ALA A 119 -8.77 2.05 -16.10
C ALA A 119 -10.01 2.93 -16.30
N VAL A 120 -10.30 3.83 -15.35
CA VAL A 120 -11.41 4.78 -15.46
C VAL A 120 -11.18 5.75 -16.61
N ASN A 121 -9.99 6.36 -16.70
CA ASN A 121 -9.67 7.31 -17.76
C ASN A 121 -9.75 6.65 -19.14
N GLN A 122 -9.22 5.44 -19.30
CA GLN A 122 -9.29 4.70 -20.56
C GLN A 122 -10.74 4.35 -20.93
N ALA A 123 -11.53 3.89 -19.96
CA ALA A 123 -12.93 3.58 -20.20
C ALA A 123 -13.73 4.82 -20.63
N MET A 124 -13.45 5.99 -20.06
CA MET A 124 -14.07 7.25 -20.49
C MET A 124 -13.65 7.63 -21.91
N LEU A 125 -12.37 7.51 -22.27
CA LEU A 125 -11.87 7.78 -23.62
C LEU A 125 -12.52 6.88 -24.67
N ASP A 126 -12.63 5.59 -24.38
CA ASP A 126 -13.21 4.61 -25.31
C ASP A 126 -14.70 4.89 -25.60
N ASN A 127 -15.45 5.41 -24.60
CA ASN A 127 -16.87 5.75 -24.76
C ASN A 127 -17.06 7.17 -25.35
N LEU A 128 -16.17 8.13 -25.07
CA LEU A 128 -16.27 9.49 -25.57
C LEU A 128 -16.04 9.59 -27.09
N ALA A 129 -15.23 8.68 -27.66
CA ALA A 129 -15.04 8.58 -29.11
C ALA A 129 -16.32 8.21 -29.88
N GLN A 130 -17.37 7.75 -29.19
CA GLN A 130 -18.63 7.30 -29.78
C GLN A 130 -19.77 8.33 -29.63
N ASP A 131 -19.69 9.26 -28.67
CA ASP A 131 -20.80 10.16 -28.29
C ASP A 131 -20.38 11.64 -28.44
N ALA A 132 -20.15 12.07 -29.68
CA ALA A 132 -19.59 13.38 -30.05
C ALA A 132 -20.52 14.60 -29.86
N ASP A 133 -21.56 14.49 -29.01
CA ASP A 133 -22.64 15.50 -28.91
C ASP A 133 -22.72 16.20 -27.53
N SER A 134 -21.63 16.13 -26.73
CA SER A 134 -21.50 16.85 -25.44
C SER A 134 -21.56 18.38 -25.56
N SER A 135 -21.54 18.92 -26.78
CA SER A 135 -21.61 20.35 -27.08
C SER A 135 -22.97 21.00 -26.73
N LYS A 136 -23.99 20.23 -26.34
CA LYS A 136 -25.36 20.72 -26.09
C LYS A 136 -25.70 21.01 -24.63
N MET A 137 -24.76 20.87 -23.69
CA MET A 137 -25.09 20.99 -22.26
C MET A 137 -25.35 22.43 -21.79
N ILE A 138 -24.89 23.44 -22.55
CA ILE A 138 -24.92 24.85 -22.12
C ILE A 138 -25.73 25.66 -23.12
N GLN A 139 -26.84 26.23 -22.66
CA GLN A 139 -27.67 27.14 -23.44
C GLN A 139 -27.41 28.57 -23.02
N TRP A 140 -26.95 29.40 -23.94
CA TRP A 140 -26.69 30.81 -23.68
C TRP A 140 -27.98 31.61 -23.63
N LYS A 141 -28.08 32.48 -22.63
CA LYS A 141 -29.08 33.53 -22.58
C LYS A 141 -28.44 34.82 -23.05
N THR A 142 -29.08 35.41 -24.05
CA THR A 142 -28.65 36.65 -24.68
C THR A 142 -29.75 37.69 -24.45
N ASN A 143 -29.38 38.94 -24.18
CA ASN A 143 -30.35 40.04 -24.18
C ASN A 143 -30.69 40.48 -25.61
N GLU A 144 -31.65 41.41 -25.75
CA GLU A 144 -32.08 41.98 -27.04
C GLU A 144 -30.94 42.62 -27.84
N ALA A 145 -29.85 43.00 -27.16
CA ALA A 145 -28.66 43.60 -27.77
C ALA A 145 -27.58 42.57 -28.17
N GLY A 146 -27.84 41.26 -28.08
CA GLY A 146 -26.87 40.23 -28.45
C GLY A 146 -25.79 39.95 -27.40
N LYS A 147 -25.88 40.55 -26.20
CA LYS A 147 -24.92 40.34 -25.10
C LYS A 147 -25.30 39.15 -24.24
N ILE A 148 -24.33 38.28 -23.93
CA ILE A 148 -24.50 37.13 -23.05
C ILE A 148 -24.83 37.63 -21.64
N THR A 149 -26.01 37.30 -21.13
CA THR A 149 -26.45 37.64 -19.76
C THR A 149 -26.29 36.49 -18.78
N GLY A 150 -26.16 35.26 -19.30
CA GLY A 150 -25.93 34.07 -18.49
C GLY A 150 -25.96 32.80 -19.33
N PHE A 151 -25.82 31.66 -18.65
CA PHE A 151 -25.98 30.35 -19.26
C PHE A 151 -26.91 29.49 -18.40
N LEU A 152 -27.65 28.61 -19.06
CA LEU A 152 -28.44 27.58 -18.41
C LEU A 152 -27.82 26.23 -18.70
N ILE A 153 -27.69 25.41 -17.67
CA ILE A 153 -27.29 24.01 -17.80
C ILE A 153 -28.55 23.19 -18.03
N ASP A 154 -28.55 22.37 -19.08
CA ASP A 154 -29.64 21.42 -19.30
C ASP A 154 -29.54 20.27 -18.28
N TYR A 155 -30.42 20.27 -17.27
CA TYR A 155 -30.46 19.24 -16.24
C TYR A 155 -30.74 17.84 -16.78
N LYS A 156 -31.44 17.70 -17.90
CA LYS A 156 -31.70 16.39 -18.51
C LYS A 156 -30.41 15.80 -19.07
N GLU A 157 -29.64 16.61 -19.80
CA GLU A 157 -28.32 16.19 -20.30
C GLU A 157 -27.35 15.97 -19.14
N GLN A 158 -27.39 16.81 -18.11
CA GLN A 158 -26.60 16.61 -16.90
C GLN A 158 -26.88 15.23 -16.28
N MET A 159 -28.15 14.86 -16.09
CA MET A 159 -28.52 13.56 -15.51
C MET A 159 -28.20 12.37 -16.42
N ARG A 160 -28.27 12.56 -17.75
CA ARG A 160 -27.84 11.54 -18.71
C ARG A 160 -26.33 11.27 -18.56
N ILE A 161 -25.53 12.34 -18.54
CA ILE A 161 -24.06 12.24 -18.43
C ILE A 161 -23.65 11.66 -17.07
N THR A 162 -24.26 12.08 -15.95
CA THR A 162 -23.93 11.50 -14.64
C THR A 162 -24.25 10.02 -14.58
N SER A 163 -25.44 9.60 -15.04
CA SER A 163 -25.86 8.19 -15.04
C SER A 163 -24.96 7.33 -15.93
N GLU A 164 -24.62 7.84 -17.10
CA GLU A 164 -23.74 7.14 -18.04
C GLU A 164 -22.31 7.04 -17.51
N THR A 165 -21.80 8.09 -16.89
CA THR A 165 -20.49 8.09 -16.23
C THR A 165 -20.44 7.05 -15.11
N ILE A 166 -21.47 6.99 -14.25
CA ILE A 166 -21.57 5.96 -13.20
C ILE A 166 -21.49 4.57 -13.82
N ARG A 167 -22.28 4.29 -14.87
CA ARG A 167 -22.30 3.00 -15.55
C ARG A 167 -20.94 2.61 -16.13
N ILE A 168 -20.26 3.55 -16.81
CA ILE A 168 -18.95 3.32 -17.42
C ILE A 168 -17.90 3.04 -16.35
N VAL A 169 -17.84 3.86 -15.30
CA VAL A 169 -16.88 3.72 -14.21
C VAL A 169 -17.10 2.42 -13.44
N GLU A 170 -18.35 2.07 -13.11
CA GLU A 170 -18.67 0.80 -12.44
C GLU A 170 -18.23 -0.40 -13.29
N ALA A 171 -18.52 -0.38 -14.59
CA ALA A 171 -18.11 -1.44 -15.50
C ALA A 171 -16.58 -1.55 -15.63
N ALA A 172 -15.87 -0.41 -15.69
CA ALA A 172 -14.42 -0.35 -15.77
C ALA A 172 -13.76 -0.93 -14.51
N LEU A 173 -14.21 -0.50 -13.32
CA LEU A 173 -13.69 -0.99 -12.04
C LEU A 173 -13.96 -2.48 -11.87
N LYS A 174 -15.16 -2.95 -12.21
CA LYS A 174 -15.52 -4.37 -12.13
C LYS A 174 -14.70 -5.24 -13.08
N LYS A 175 -14.40 -4.74 -14.28
CA LYS A 175 -13.54 -5.46 -15.25
C LYS A 175 -12.10 -5.59 -14.74
N HIS A 176 -11.59 -4.57 -14.04
CA HIS A 176 -10.22 -4.54 -13.50
C HIS A 176 -10.09 -5.21 -12.13
N GLU A 177 -11.18 -5.48 -11.44
CA GLU A 177 -11.23 -6.22 -10.16
C GLU A 177 -10.62 -7.64 -10.26
N GLU A 178 -10.76 -8.28 -11.42
CA GLU A 178 -10.24 -9.64 -11.66
C GLU A 178 -8.73 -9.67 -11.99
N LEU A 179 -8.10 -8.51 -12.16
CA LEU A 179 -6.69 -8.40 -12.55
C LEU A 179 -5.78 -8.32 -11.31
N ASP A 180 -4.89 -9.30 -11.20
CA ASP A 180 -3.90 -9.33 -10.13
C ASP A 180 -2.68 -8.49 -10.50
N GLU A 181 -2.43 -7.43 -9.74
CA GLU A 181 -1.20 -6.66 -9.85
C GLU A 181 -0.10 -7.28 -8.98
N ARG A 182 1.12 -7.41 -9.53
CA ARG A 182 2.25 -7.97 -8.79
C ARG A 182 3.24 -6.88 -8.41
N ILE A 183 3.55 -6.80 -7.12
CA ILE A 183 4.48 -5.83 -6.55
C ILE A 183 5.66 -6.58 -5.94
N PRO A 184 6.90 -6.41 -6.45
CA PRO A 184 8.10 -6.94 -5.81
C PRO A 184 8.27 -6.38 -4.39
N ILE A 185 8.47 -7.26 -3.40
CA ILE A 185 8.58 -6.85 -1.98
C ILE A 185 9.76 -5.90 -1.77
N GLY A 186 10.82 -6.03 -2.56
CA GLY A 186 11.96 -5.12 -2.48
C GLY A 186 11.61 -3.66 -2.72
N HIS A 187 10.57 -3.34 -3.49
CA HIS A 187 10.14 -1.95 -3.66
C HIS A 187 9.55 -1.39 -2.36
N ALA A 188 8.76 -2.18 -1.64
CA ALA A 188 8.21 -1.79 -0.34
C ALA A 188 9.31 -1.63 0.72
N LEU A 189 10.38 -2.43 0.63
CA LEU A 189 11.54 -2.37 1.52
C LEU A 189 12.62 -1.37 1.09
N ASN A 190 12.43 -0.66 -0.02
CA ASN A 190 13.44 0.22 -0.62
C ASN A 190 14.82 -0.47 -0.81
N SER A 191 14.80 -1.74 -1.26
CA SER A 191 16.01 -2.55 -1.44
C SER A 191 16.20 -2.92 -2.93
N PRO A 192 17.14 -2.31 -3.65
CA PRO A 192 17.35 -2.55 -5.08
C PRO A 192 17.60 -4.02 -5.45
N LEU A 193 18.31 -4.75 -4.57
CA LEU A 193 18.59 -6.17 -4.76
C LEU A 193 17.31 -7.01 -4.66
N LEU A 194 16.48 -6.75 -3.64
CA LEU A 194 15.22 -7.47 -3.47
C LEU A 194 14.15 -7.01 -4.47
N SER A 195 14.26 -5.82 -5.05
CA SER A 195 13.30 -5.34 -6.07
C SER A 195 13.49 -6.08 -7.39
N SER A 196 14.72 -6.44 -7.73
CA SER A 196 15.06 -7.11 -8.98
C SER A 196 15.04 -8.64 -8.91
N LEU A 197 15.45 -9.22 -7.78
CA LEU A 197 15.60 -10.68 -7.62
C LEU A 197 14.67 -11.28 -6.55
N GLY A 198 13.96 -10.43 -5.80
CA GLY A 198 13.11 -10.86 -4.70
C GLY A 198 11.73 -11.36 -5.15
N PRO A 199 10.98 -11.96 -4.21
CA PRO A 199 9.62 -12.41 -4.47
C PRO A 199 8.66 -11.22 -4.67
N SER A 200 7.60 -11.45 -5.45
CA SER A 200 6.49 -10.51 -5.64
C SER A 200 5.26 -10.92 -4.86
N VAL A 201 4.48 -9.93 -4.44
CA VAL A 201 3.18 -10.11 -3.80
C VAL A 201 2.06 -9.70 -4.75
N SER A 202 1.00 -10.51 -4.83
CA SER A 202 -0.22 -10.15 -5.55
C SER A 202 -1.05 -9.18 -4.73
N VAL A 203 -1.50 -8.11 -5.38
CA VAL A 203 -2.37 -7.08 -4.83
C VAL A 203 -3.59 -6.98 -5.74
N LYS A 204 -4.76 -6.81 -5.12
CA LYS A 204 -6.03 -6.66 -5.82
C LYS A 204 -6.81 -5.51 -5.20
N PHE A 205 -7.89 -5.12 -5.86
CA PHE A 205 -8.85 -4.21 -5.25
C PHE A 205 -10.27 -4.66 -5.56
N HIS A 206 -11.21 -4.27 -4.69
CA HIS A 206 -12.64 -4.49 -4.91
C HIS A 206 -13.40 -3.20 -4.57
N PRO A 207 -14.42 -2.80 -5.35
CA PRO A 207 -15.29 -1.67 -5.01
C PRO A 207 -16.05 -1.94 -3.70
N VAL A 208 -16.05 -0.97 -2.77
CA VAL A 208 -16.73 -1.07 -1.47
C VAL A 208 -18.01 -0.23 -1.44
N SER A 209 -18.04 0.87 -2.21
CA SER A 209 -19.18 1.76 -2.32
C SER A 209 -19.70 1.85 -3.76
N ALA A 210 -20.96 2.25 -3.90
CA ALA A 210 -21.49 2.71 -5.18
C ALA A 210 -20.68 3.92 -5.69
N VAL A 211 -20.58 4.04 -7.01
CA VAL A 211 -19.90 5.19 -7.64
C VAL A 211 -20.79 6.42 -7.51
N GLN A 212 -20.22 7.50 -7.01
CA GLN A 212 -20.87 8.81 -6.95
C GLN A 212 -20.29 9.68 -8.06
N ALA A 213 -21.15 10.27 -8.89
CA ALA A 213 -20.75 11.19 -9.93
C ALA A 213 -21.60 12.46 -9.87
N GLU A 214 -20.94 13.62 -9.94
CA GLU A 214 -21.60 14.92 -9.90
C GLU A 214 -20.99 15.83 -10.97
N VAL A 215 -21.83 16.47 -11.79
CA VAL A 215 -21.38 17.52 -12.72
C VAL A 215 -21.15 18.81 -11.93
N ARG A 216 -19.92 19.33 -11.99
CA ARG A 216 -19.48 20.55 -11.31
C ARG A 216 -18.95 21.57 -12.30
N THR A 217 -18.96 22.83 -11.90
CA THR A 217 -18.42 23.94 -12.68
C THR A 217 -17.25 24.57 -11.93
N ARG A 218 -16.14 24.82 -12.62
CA ARG A 218 -14.98 25.58 -12.13
C ARG A 218 -14.86 26.86 -12.95
N GLN A 219 -14.66 27.98 -12.28
CA GLN A 219 -14.49 29.29 -12.90
C GLN A 219 -13.05 29.77 -12.66
N THR A 220 -12.38 30.27 -13.69
CA THR A 220 -11.00 30.74 -13.60
C THR A 220 -10.84 32.04 -14.39
N SER A 221 -10.24 33.07 -13.79
CA SER A 221 -9.96 34.32 -14.50
C SER A 221 -8.85 34.09 -15.53
N ALA A 222 -9.12 34.42 -16.80
CA ALA A 222 -8.21 34.16 -17.92
C ALA A 222 -7.59 35.44 -18.50
N GLY A 223 -7.83 36.60 -17.90
CA GLY A 223 -7.26 37.89 -18.32
C GLY A 223 -8.15 39.08 -17.96
N ILE A 224 -7.98 40.21 -18.66
CA ILE A 224 -8.77 41.42 -18.44
C ILE A 224 -10.22 41.13 -18.86
N ASN A 225 -11.14 41.11 -17.89
CA ASN A 225 -12.56 40.84 -18.09
C ASN A 225 -12.86 39.51 -18.81
N MET A 226 -12.01 38.48 -18.66
CA MET A 226 -12.25 37.15 -19.23
C MET A 226 -12.40 36.08 -18.15
N LEU A 227 -13.43 35.25 -18.28
CA LEU A 227 -13.70 34.13 -17.40
C LEU A 227 -13.68 32.81 -18.18
N GLN A 228 -12.82 31.88 -17.79
CA GLN A 228 -12.89 30.51 -18.23
C GLN A 228 -13.89 29.76 -17.34
N VAL A 229 -14.87 29.13 -17.96
CA VAL A 229 -15.83 28.24 -17.29
C VAL A 229 -15.55 26.82 -17.78
N GLU A 230 -15.14 25.96 -16.86
CA GLU A 230 -14.90 24.54 -17.08
C GLU A 230 -16.01 23.73 -16.42
N ILE A 231 -16.61 22.81 -17.17
CA ILE A 231 -17.57 21.85 -16.65
C ILE A 231 -16.96 20.46 -16.71
N TYR A 232 -17.03 19.75 -15.59
CA TYR A 232 -16.42 18.44 -15.40
C TYR A 232 -17.32 17.55 -14.54
N VAL A 233 -17.18 16.23 -14.68
CA VAL A 233 -17.79 15.26 -13.76
C VAL A 233 -16.78 14.94 -12.68
N HIS A 234 -17.13 15.23 -11.43
CA HIS A 234 -16.40 14.79 -10.25
C HIS A 234 -16.89 13.39 -9.87
N VAL A 235 -16.04 12.39 -10.02
CA VAL A 235 -16.32 11.00 -9.66
C VAL A 235 -15.63 10.65 -8.36
N LYS A 236 -16.37 10.05 -7.44
CA LYS A 236 -15.90 9.61 -6.13
C LYS A 236 -16.39 8.20 -5.83
N THR A 237 -15.46 7.33 -5.45
CA THR A 237 -15.79 5.96 -5.01
C THR A 237 -14.77 5.44 -4.01
N GLN A 238 -15.16 4.48 -3.17
CA GLN A 238 -14.28 3.80 -2.25
C GLN A 238 -13.95 2.41 -2.77
N ILE A 239 -12.65 2.10 -2.83
CA ILE A 239 -12.14 0.78 -3.18
C ILE A 239 -11.32 0.23 -2.02
N ALA A 240 -11.43 -1.07 -1.75
CA ALA A 240 -10.60 -1.76 -0.77
C ALA A 240 -9.37 -2.31 -1.47
N VAL A 241 -8.19 -1.90 -1.03
CA VAL A 241 -6.92 -2.47 -1.48
C VAL A 241 -6.64 -3.71 -0.65
N VAL A 242 -6.45 -4.85 -1.31
CA VAL A 242 -6.29 -6.16 -0.68
C VAL A 242 -4.90 -6.71 -0.96
N ILE A 243 -4.17 -7.01 0.12
CA ILE A 243 -2.92 -7.75 0.13
C ILE A 243 -3.10 -9.08 0.89
N PRO A 244 -2.21 -10.07 0.77
CA PRO A 244 -2.45 -11.40 1.36
C PRO A 244 -2.68 -11.44 2.87
N PHE A 245 -2.20 -10.43 3.61
CA PHE A 245 -2.23 -10.40 5.07
C PHE A 245 -3.09 -9.26 5.64
N ASP A 246 -3.63 -8.37 4.78
CA ASP A 246 -4.38 -7.19 5.21
C ASP A 246 -5.23 -6.57 4.10
N GLN A 247 -6.16 -5.71 4.48
CA GLN A 247 -6.96 -4.91 3.54
C GLN A 247 -7.28 -3.53 4.12
N GLU A 248 -7.19 -2.50 3.29
CA GLU A 248 -7.51 -1.12 3.71
C GLU A 248 -8.34 -0.39 2.65
N PRO A 249 -9.38 0.37 3.06
CA PRO A 249 -10.13 1.22 2.14
C PRO A 249 -9.28 2.40 1.66
N SER A 250 -9.55 2.83 0.43
CA SER A 250 -8.96 4.00 -0.20
C SER A 250 -10.00 4.68 -1.08
N THR A 251 -10.01 6.01 -1.09
CA THR A 251 -10.95 6.81 -1.88
C THR A 251 -10.31 7.14 -3.22
N LEU A 252 -10.96 6.71 -4.30
CA LEU A 252 -10.65 7.11 -5.66
C LEU A 252 -11.49 8.34 -6.00
N GLU A 253 -10.82 9.45 -6.33
CA GLU A 253 -11.43 10.69 -6.81
C GLU A 253 -10.80 11.06 -8.15
N THR A 254 -11.62 11.31 -9.16
CA THR A 254 -11.16 11.73 -10.49
C THR A 254 -12.11 12.77 -11.09
N ASP A 255 -11.55 13.80 -11.70
CA ASP A 255 -12.28 14.84 -12.41
C ASP A 255 -12.20 14.58 -13.91
N ILE A 256 -13.33 14.32 -14.54
CA ILE A 256 -13.41 14.07 -15.98
C ILE A 256 -13.91 15.34 -16.68
N PRO A 257 -13.07 16.03 -17.47
CA PRO A 257 -13.48 17.25 -18.16
C PRO A 257 -14.54 16.92 -19.21
N LEU A 258 -15.62 17.70 -19.26
CA LEU A 258 -16.66 17.57 -20.27
C LEU A 258 -16.55 18.65 -21.34
N SER A 259 -16.48 19.90 -20.91
CA SER A 259 -16.43 21.06 -21.80
C SER A 259 -15.81 22.24 -21.07
N TYR A 260 -15.14 23.11 -21.82
CA TYR A 260 -14.69 24.41 -21.34
C TYR A 260 -15.15 25.51 -22.29
N MET A 261 -15.27 26.73 -21.78
CA MET A 261 -15.63 27.89 -22.57
C MET A 261 -15.00 29.16 -22.00
N MET A 262 -14.82 30.14 -22.88
CA MET A 262 -14.34 31.46 -22.53
C MET A 262 -15.51 32.45 -22.62
N VAL A 263 -15.82 33.10 -21.50
CA VAL A 263 -16.70 34.26 -21.45
C VAL A 263 -15.83 35.50 -21.54
N VAL A 264 -15.93 36.22 -22.65
CA VAL A 264 -15.19 37.46 -22.89
C VAL A 264 -16.11 38.64 -22.58
N GLY A 265 -15.74 39.43 -21.58
CA GLY A 265 -16.39 40.69 -21.26
C GLY A 265 -15.79 41.85 -22.06
N ASP A 266 -16.49 42.98 -22.06
CA ASP A 266 -16.02 44.19 -22.73
C ASP A 266 -14.71 44.67 -22.09
N VAL A 267 -13.67 44.86 -22.91
CA VAL A 267 -12.42 45.47 -22.47
C VAL A 267 -12.61 46.99 -22.49
N PRO A 268 -12.18 47.74 -21.46
CA PRO A 268 -12.31 49.20 -21.46
C PRO A 268 -11.56 49.83 -22.63
N MET A 269 -12.11 50.91 -23.21
CA MET A 269 -11.50 51.65 -24.31
C MET A 269 -10.09 52.16 -23.97
N TYR A 270 -9.84 52.45 -22.69
CA TYR A 270 -8.53 52.83 -22.17
C TYR A 270 -8.29 52.22 -20.78
N TYR A 271 -7.03 51.95 -20.45
CA TYR A 271 -6.55 51.60 -19.12
C TYR A 271 -5.18 52.26 -18.90
N TYR A 272 -4.67 52.33 -17.66
CA TYR A 272 -3.35 52.89 -17.38
C TYR A 272 -2.33 51.78 -17.16
N ASP A 273 -1.13 51.94 -17.70
CA ASP A 273 0.00 51.08 -17.37
C ASP A 273 0.55 51.38 -15.96
N GLY A 274 1.52 50.58 -15.50
CA GLY A 274 2.16 50.78 -14.19
C GLY A 274 2.96 52.09 -14.05
N LYS A 275 3.04 52.90 -15.11
CA LYS A 275 3.69 54.23 -15.15
C LYS A 275 2.65 55.36 -15.26
N GLY A 276 1.35 55.04 -15.30
CA GLY A 276 0.28 56.02 -15.39
C GLY A 276 0.01 56.52 -16.82
N ASN A 277 0.53 55.86 -17.86
CA ASN A 277 0.23 56.22 -19.25
C ASN A 277 -1.04 55.51 -19.72
N PRO A 278 -1.98 56.22 -20.38
CA PRO A 278 -3.15 55.58 -20.95
C PRO A 278 -2.76 54.72 -22.15
N VAL A 279 -3.33 53.52 -22.22
CA VAL A 279 -3.13 52.51 -23.26
C VAL A 279 -4.49 51.94 -23.67
N GLY A 280 -4.62 51.50 -24.93
CA GLY A 280 -5.89 51.06 -25.52
C GLY A 280 -6.34 51.93 -26.70
N SER A 281 -7.43 51.54 -27.36
CA SER A 281 -7.95 52.21 -28.56
C SER A 281 -8.49 53.62 -28.31
N GLY A 282 -8.92 53.92 -27.07
CA GLY A 282 -9.36 55.22 -26.59
C GLY A 282 -8.32 55.94 -25.72
N ALA A 283 -7.04 55.57 -25.78
CA ALA A 283 -5.99 56.16 -24.93
C ALA A 283 -5.91 57.70 -25.05
N ALA A 284 -6.21 58.26 -26.23
CA ALA A 284 -6.23 59.71 -26.46
C ALA A 284 -7.38 60.45 -25.75
N GLN A 285 -8.43 59.73 -25.33
CA GLN A 285 -9.58 60.28 -24.60
C GLN A 285 -9.55 59.94 -23.10
N ALA A 286 -8.47 59.33 -22.62
CA ALA A 286 -8.33 58.97 -21.23
C ALA A 286 -8.16 60.24 -20.37
N PRO A 287 -8.83 60.34 -19.20
CA PRO A 287 -8.63 61.45 -18.26
C PRO A 287 -7.15 61.62 -17.83
N ALA A 288 -6.73 62.78 -17.36
CA ALA A 288 -5.39 62.88 -16.78
C ALA A 288 -5.33 62.11 -15.43
N LEU A 289 -4.41 61.14 -15.30
CA LEU A 289 -4.18 60.43 -14.05
C LEU A 289 -3.05 61.09 -13.27
N THR A 290 -3.37 61.75 -12.15
CA THR A 290 -2.36 62.27 -11.23
C THR A 290 -1.96 61.20 -10.22
N LEU A 291 -0.77 60.60 -10.40
CA LEU A 291 -0.20 59.68 -9.42
C LEU A 291 0.37 60.47 -8.24
N PRO A 292 -0.04 60.21 -6.99
CA PRO A 292 0.57 60.83 -5.82
C PRO A 292 2.06 60.46 -5.76
N GLY A 293 2.95 61.41 -6.03
CA GLY A 293 4.41 61.27 -5.91
C GLY A 293 5.24 61.48 -7.19
N ALA A 294 4.64 61.63 -8.37
CA ALA A 294 5.40 61.82 -9.62
C ALA A 294 5.89 63.27 -9.86
N ALA A 295 5.52 64.23 -9.01
CA ALA A 295 5.76 65.66 -9.22
C ALA A 295 7.18 66.16 -8.85
N ASN A 296 8.12 65.29 -8.45
CA ASN A 296 9.42 65.72 -7.90
C ASN A 296 10.65 65.44 -8.78
N GLN A 297 10.50 65.21 -10.09
CA GLN A 297 11.66 64.95 -10.97
C GLN A 297 11.72 65.83 -12.22
N THR A 298 11.59 67.16 -12.07
CA THR A 298 12.03 68.09 -13.13
C THR A 298 12.34 69.48 -12.58
N THR A 299 13.55 69.65 -12.05
CA THR A 299 14.37 70.88 -12.17
C THR A 299 15.75 70.61 -11.60
N ALA A 300 16.68 70.21 -12.46
CA ALA A 300 18.11 70.39 -12.25
C ALA A 300 18.74 70.56 -13.64
N GLU A 301 18.72 71.80 -14.12
CA GLU A 301 19.51 72.25 -15.26
C GLU A 301 20.93 72.54 -14.73
N PRO A 302 22.01 72.02 -15.35
CA PRO A 302 23.35 72.39 -14.97
C PRO A 302 23.75 73.66 -15.72
N GLU A 303 23.94 74.76 -15.00
CA GLU A 303 24.72 75.89 -15.52
C GLU A 303 26.20 75.49 -15.61
N SER A 304 26.85 76.06 -16.63
CA SER A 304 28.23 75.89 -17.11
C SER A 304 29.33 75.88 -16.05
#